data_AF-A0A6G0F4F0-F1
#
_entry.id   AF-A0A6G0F4F0-F1
#
_cell.length_a   1.000
_cell.length_b   1.000
_cell.length_c   1.000
_cell.angle_alpha   90.00
_cell.angle_beta   90.00
_cell.angle_gamma   90.00
#
_symmetry.space_group_name_H-M   'P 1'
#
loop_
_entity.id
_entity.type
_entity.pdbx_description
1 polymer ?
#
loop_
_entity_poly.entity_id
_entity_poly.type
_entity_poly.pdbx_seq_one_letter_code
_entity_poly.pdbx_strand_id
1 'polypeptide(L)'
;MADGIIDVQYPVVRNAIEELMAQTQQIITTLNNLEDELKPLVTSWEGSDQETYRQVQAEWDQATKNMAQLLGDNGELIQTIHDNHSRDERRSADNWGNVRAR
;
A
#
# COMPACT_ATOMS: atom_id res chain seq x y z
N MET A 1 24.41 12.64 7.70
CA MET A 1 24.59 11.30 7.08
C MET A 1 23.27 10.59 6.84
N ALA A 2 22.26 10.69 7.72
CA ALA A 2 20.93 10.11 7.50
C ALA A 2 20.16 10.76 6.32
N ASP A 3 20.40 12.04 6.06
CA ASP A 3 19.79 12.88 5.01
C ASP A 3 19.80 12.23 3.61
N GLY A 4 20.99 12.10 3.02
CA GLY A 4 21.13 11.49 1.70
C GLY A 4 20.76 10.01 1.62
N ILE A 5 20.56 9.32 2.75
CA ILE A 5 20.07 7.94 2.76
C ILE A 5 18.55 7.93 2.54
N ILE A 6 17.82 8.83 3.20
CA ILE A 6 16.35 8.93 3.06
C ILE A 6 15.99 9.34 1.63
N ASP A 7 16.70 10.32 1.06
CA ASP A 7 16.46 10.78 -0.31
C ASP A 7 16.72 9.70 -1.37
N VAL A 8 17.80 8.93 -1.24
CA VAL A 8 18.12 7.85 -2.18
C VAL A 8 17.13 6.69 -2.05
N GLN A 9 16.67 6.39 -0.83
CA GLN A 9 15.74 5.30 -0.58
C GLN A 9 14.30 5.67 -0.97
N TYR A 10 13.93 6.95 -0.98
CA TYR A 10 12.56 7.38 -1.23
C TYR A 10 11.98 6.89 -2.57
N PRO A 11 12.64 7.07 -3.74
CA PRO A 11 12.15 6.53 -5.00
C PRO A 11 12.00 5.00 -4.97
N VAL A 12 12.91 4.31 -4.29
CA VAL A 12 12.87 2.84 -4.19
C VAL A 12 11.64 2.38 -3.40
N VAL A 13 11.37 3.00 -2.25
CA VAL A 13 10.23 2.60 -1.43
C VAL A 13 8.91 3.02 -2.08
N ARG A 14 8.85 4.19 -2.72
CA ARG A 14 7.67 4.60 -3.52
C ARG A 14 7.35 3.57 -4.60
N ASN A 15 8.34 3.20 -5.42
CA ASN A 15 8.16 2.21 -6.49
C ASN A 15 7.69 0.87 -5.92
N ALA A 16 8.24 0.43 -4.79
CA ALA A 16 7.81 -0.79 -4.13
C ALA A 16 6.35 -0.73 -3.66
N ILE A 17 5.89 0.40 -3.12
CA ILE A 17 4.47 0.59 -2.75
C ILE A 17 3.58 0.54 -3.98
N GLU A 18 3.94 1.24 -5.06
CA GLU A 18 3.18 1.23 -6.31
C GLU A 18 3.07 -0.18 -6.90
N GLU A 19 4.17 -0.95 -6.87
CA GLU A 19 4.19 -2.34 -7.30
C GLU A 19 3.28 -3.21 -6.41
N LEU A 20 3.37 -3.08 -5.09
CA LEU A 20 2.52 -3.81 -4.15
C LEU A 20 1.04 -3.45 -4.32
N MET A 21 0.70 -2.19 -4.62
CA MET A 21 -0.66 -1.77 -4.93
C MET A 21 -1.16 -2.45 -6.21
N ALA A 22 -0.34 -2.48 -7.25
CA ALA A 22 -0.67 -3.17 -8.50
C ALA A 22 -0.88 -4.67 -8.28
N GLN A 23 0.00 -5.33 -7.51
CA GLN A 23 -0.14 -6.75 -7.16
C GLN A 23 -1.39 -7.00 -6.31
N THR A 24 -1.71 -6.12 -5.36
CA THR A 24 -2.94 -6.21 -4.55
C THR A 24 -4.18 -6.12 -5.43
N GLN A 25 -4.18 -5.23 -6.42
CA GLN A 25 -5.28 -5.11 -7.37
C GLN A 25 -5.43 -6.36 -8.25
N GLN A 26 -4.32 -6.99 -8.64
CA GLN A 26 -4.33 -8.28 -9.35
C GLN A 26 -4.94 -9.38 -8.48
N ILE A 27 -4.55 -9.48 -7.20
CA ILE A 27 -5.13 -10.43 -6.24
C ILE A 27 -6.64 -10.23 -6.15
N ILE A 28 -7.12 -8.99 -5.95
CA ILE A 28 -8.55 -8.68 -5.90
C ILE A 28 -9.26 -9.15 -7.16
N THR A 29 -8.67 -8.92 -8.33
CA THR A 29 -9.25 -9.33 -9.61
C THR A 29 -9.35 -10.85 -9.73
N THR A 30 -8.29 -11.58 -9.34
CA THR A 30 -8.29 -13.04 -9.33
C THR A 30 -9.35 -13.61 -8.39
N LEU A 31 -9.52 -13.04 -7.19
CA LEU A 31 -10.52 -13.48 -6.22
C LEU A 31 -11.95 -13.21 -6.74
N ASN A 32 -12.19 -12.05 -7.33
CA ASN A 32 -13.50 -11.73 -7.94
C ASN A 32 -13.84 -12.70 -9.08
N ASN A 33 -12.88 -13.01 -9.95
CA ASN A 33 -13.08 -13.98 -11.02
C ASN A 33 -13.40 -15.37 -10.46
N LEU A 34 -12.66 -15.78 -9.43
CA LEU A 34 -12.89 -17.05 -8.75
C LEU A 34 -14.27 -17.09 -8.08
N GLU A 35 -14.71 -15.99 -7.46
CA GLU A 35 -16.07 -15.89 -6.91
C GLU A 35 -17.13 -16.04 -8.01
N ASP A 36 -16.96 -15.38 -9.14
CA ASP A 36 -17.90 -15.46 -10.27
C ASP A 36 -17.97 -16.87 -10.88
N GLU A 37 -16.83 -17.57 -10.97
CA GLU A 37 -16.77 -18.97 -11.39
C GLU A 37 -17.42 -19.92 -10.37
N LEU A 38 -17.30 -19.62 -9.08
CA LEU A 38 -17.83 -20.45 -8.00
C LEU A 38 -19.32 -20.21 -7.73
N LYS A 39 -19.87 -19.03 -8.02
CA LYS A 39 -21.30 -18.70 -7.83
C LYS A 39 -22.29 -19.82 -8.25
N PRO A 40 -22.22 -20.39 -9.47
CA PRO A 40 -23.13 -21.47 -9.88
C PRO A 40 -22.90 -22.79 -9.13
N LEU A 41 -21.69 -23.04 -8.62
CA LEU A 41 -21.37 -24.22 -7.82
C LEU A 41 -21.84 -24.05 -6.37
N VAL A 42 -21.73 -22.84 -5.82
CA VAL A 42 -22.19 -22.54 -4.44
C VAL A 42 -23.70 -22.70 -4.31
N THR A 43 -24.45 -22.50 -5.39
CA THR A 43 -25.89 -22.78 -5.42
C THR A 43 -26.24 -24.27 -5.37
N SER A 44 -25.30 -25.17 -5.70
CA SER A 44 -25.50 -26.62 -5.57
C SER A 44 -24.96 -27.20 -4.26
N TRP A 45 -24.21 -26.41 -3.48
CA TRP A 45 -23.71 -26.81 -2.17
C TRP A 45 -24.83 -26.73 -1.11
N GLU A 46 -25.05 -27.84 -0.39
CA GLU A 46 -26.02 -27.92 0.69
C GLU A 46 -25.33 -27.79 2.07
N GLY A 47 -25.97 -27.10 3.01
CA GLY A 47 -25.58 -27.12 4.43
C GLY A 47 -24.19 -26.52 4.73
N SER A 48 -23.31 -27.34 5.30
CA SER A 48 -22.02 -26.93 5.89
C SER A 48 -21.01 -26.39 4.88
N ASP A 49 -21.08 -26.87 3.63
CA ASP A 49 -20.10 -26.52 2.60
C ASP A 49 -20.33 -25.07 2.12
N GLN A 50 -21.59 -24.66 2.02
CA GLN A 50 -21.96 -23.29 1.70
C GLN A 50 -21.55 -22.32 2.82
N GLU A 51 -21.69 -22.72 4.09
CA GLU A 51 -21.28 -21.90 5.23
C GLU A 51 -19.75 -21.76 5.29
N THR A 52 -19.02 -22.85 5.10
CA THR A 52 -17.54 -22.85 5.03
C THR A 52 -17.05 -21.93 3.91
N TYR A 53 -17.66 -22.01 2.73
CA TYR A 53 -17.32 -21.12 1.63
C TYR A 53 -17.55 -19.64 1.98
N ARG A 54 -18.71 -19.30 2.53
CA ARG A 54 -19.01 -17.92 2.94
C ARG A 54 -18.02 -17.40 3.97
N GLN A 55 -17.53 -18.25 4.86
CA GLN A 55 -16.50 -17.88 5.83
C GLN A 55 -15.17 -17.58 5.13
N VAL A 56 -14.69 -18.48 4.28
CA VAL A 56 -13.46 -18.27 3.50
C VAL A 56 -13.60 -17.03 2.61
N GLN A 57 -14.79 -16.80 2.05
CA GLN A 57 -15.13 -15.63 1.27
C GLN A 57 -15.12 -14.33 2.10
N ALA A 58 -15.45 -14.39 3.39
CA ALA A 58 -15.30 -13.21 4.23
C ALA A 58 -13.82 -12.93 4.56
N GLU A 59 -13.03 -13.99 4.77
CA GLU A 59 -11.62 -13.90 5.16
C GLU A 59 -10.74 -13.28 4.07
N TRP A 60 -10.85 -13.75 2.82
CA TRP A 60 -10.06 -13.22 1.71
C TRP A 60 -10.45 -11.75 1.34
N ASP A 61 -11.70 -11.35 1.56
CA ASP A 61 -12.27 -10.01 1.29
C ASP A 61 -11.74 -9.04 2.34
N GLN A 62 -11.70 -9.50 3.59
CA GLN A 62 -11.12 -8.73 4.67
C GLN A 62 -9.61 -8.58 4.49
N ALA A 63 -8.91 -9.65 4.08
CA ALA A 63 -7.48 -9.60 3.82
C ALA A 63 -7.12 -8.61 2.70
N THR A 64 -7.86 -8.62 1.59
CA THR A 64 -7.64 -7.66 0.49
C THR A 64 -7.92 -6.22 0.87
N LYS A 65 -8.99 -5.96 1.63
CA LYS A 65 -9.26 -4.63 2.21
C LYS A 65 -8.12 -4.16 3.10
N ASN A 66 -7.61 -5.04 3.97
CA ASN A 66 -6.49 -4.72 4.86
C ASN A 66 -5.21 -4.41 4.08
N MET A 67 -4.91 -5.16 3.01
CA MET A 67 -3.76 -4.88 2.15
C MET A 67 -3.89 -3.52 1.47
N ALA A 68 -5.06 -3.21 0.91
CA ALA A 68 -5.31 -1.92 0.28
C ALA A 68 -5.15 -0.75 1.27
N GLN A 69 -5.68 -0.90 2.49
CA GLN A 69 -5.54 0.12 3.54
C GLN A 69 -4.08 0.33 3.95
N LEU A 70 -3.36 -0.74 4.26
CA LEU A 70 -1.95 -0.66 4.69
C LEU A 70 -1.07 0.00 3.62
N LEU A 71 -1.29 -0.31 2.35
CA LEU A 71 -0.52 0.28 1.25
C LEU A 71 -0.87 1.76 1.06
N GLY A 72 -2.14 2.14 1.21
CA GLY A 72 -2.58 3.53 1.22
C GLY A 72 -1.93 4.34 2.34
N ASP A 73 -2.00 3.83 3.57
CA ASP A 73 -1.43 4.48 4.76
C ASP A 73 0.10 4.65 4.64
N ASN A 74 0.79 3.61 4.14
CA ASN A 74 2.22 3.65 3.92
C ASN A 74 2.61 4.65 2.82
N GLY A 75 1.81 4.77 1.75
CA GLY A 75 2.02 5.76 0.70
C GLY A 75 1.94 7.18 1.24
N GLU A 76 0.93 7.48 2.06
CA GLU A 76 0.76 8.79 2.70
C GLU A 76 1.89 9.10 3.70
N LEU A 77 2.28 8.13 4.52
CA LEU A 77 3.38 8.28 5.47
C LEU A 77 4.69 8.62 4.75
N ILE A 78 5.00 7.92 3.66
CA ILE A 78 6.22 8.16 2.89
C ILE A 78 6.21 9.54 2.25
N GLN A 79 5.07 9.96 1.67
CA GLN A 79 4.93 11.32 1.14
C GLN A 79 5.17 12.37 2.23
N THR A 80 4.60 12.16 3.42
CA THR A 80 4.77 13.07 4.57
C THR A 80 6.24 13.15 5.00
N ILE A 81 6.94 12.02 5.08
CA ILE A 81 8.37 11.98 5.44
C ILE A 81 9.19 12.79 4.45
N HIS A 82 8.95 12.62 3.14
CA HIS A 82 9.67 13.36 2.11
C HIS A 82 9.38 14.86 2.13
N ASP A 83 8.11 15.25 2.29
CA ASP A 83 7.75 16.66 2.36
C ASP A 83 8.36 17.34 3.59
N ASN A 84 8.40 16.65 4.73
CA ASN A 84 9.08 17.13 5.93
C ASN A 84 10.58 17.29 5.67
N HIS A 85 11.20 16.29 5.04
CA HIS A 85 12.62 16.27 4.73
C HIS A 85 13.04 17.42 3.82
N SER A 86 12.38 17.57 2.66
CA SER A 86 12.68 18.63 1.71
C SER A 86 12.52 20.03 2.31
N ARG A 87 11.57 20.21 3.24
CA ARG A 87 11.41 21.49 3.96
C ARG A 87 12.57 21.76 4.91
N ASP A 88 13.04 20.76 5.63
CA ASP A 88 14.14 20.91 6.57
C ASP A 88 15.47 21.15 5.84
N GLU A 89 15.70 20.49 4.70
CA GLU A 89 16.84 20.78 3.82
C GLU A 89 16.84 22.22 3.32
N ARG A 90 15.71 22.71 2.80
CA ARG A 90 15.58 24.10 2.33
C ARG A 90 15.89 25.09 3.45
N ARG A 91 15.32 24.88 4.64
CA ARG A 91 15.57 25.71 5.82
C ARG A 91 17.04 25.69 6.24
N SER A 92 17.67 24.53 6.20
CA SER A 92 19.10 24.39 6.49
C SER A 92 19.93 25.16 5.47
N ALA A 93 19.68 24.96 4.17
CA ALA A 93 20.35 25.67 3.08
C ALA A 93 20.21 27.20 3.18
N ASP A 94 19.01 27.69 3.50
CA ASP A 94 18.75 29.11 3.71
C ASP A 94 19.58 29.67 4.90
N ASN A 95 19.65 28.93 6.01
CA ASN A 95 20.47 29.30 7.16
C ASN A 95 21.97 29.35 6.80
N TRP A 96 22.49 28.37 6.06
CA TRP A 96 23.89 28.38 5.62
C TRP A 96 24.19 29.50 4.62
N GLY A 97 23.24 29.84 3.75
CA GLY A 97 23.34 30.99 2.85
C GLY A 97 23.47 32.31 3.61
N ASN A 98 22.66 32.48 4.67
CA ASN A 98 22.70 33.65 5.52
C ASN A 98 23.99 33.76 6.35
N VAL A 99 24.59 32.63 6.77
CA VAL A 99 25.86 32.61 7.50
C VAL A 99 27.06 32.92 6.59
N ARG A 100 27.02 32.51 5.31
CA ARG A 100 28.07 32.81 4.32
C ARG A 100 28.03 34.24 3.75
N ALA A 101 26.93 34.96 3.93
CA ALA A 101 26.74 36.33 3.42
C ALA A 101 27.26 37.44 4.37
N ARG A 102 28.26 37.14 5.23
CA ARG A 102 28.92 38.12 6.11
C ARG A 102 30.43 38.05 6.00
#